data_AF-A0A535J356-F1
#
_entry.id   AF-A0A535J356-F1
#
_cell.length_a   1.000
_cell.length_b   1.000
_cell.length_c   1.000
_cell.angle_alpha   90.00
_cell.angle_beta   90.00
_cell.angle_gamma   90.00
#
_symmetry.space_group_name_H-M   'P 1'
#
loop_
_entity.id
_entity.type
_entity.pdbx_description
1 polymer ?
#
loop_
_entity_poly.entity_id
_entity_poly.type
_entity_poly.pdbx_seq_one_letter_code
_entity_poly.pdbx_strand_id
1 'polypeptide(L)'
;MATGLTGRAIVAALVVTVVISGCGIGASGATGRSFPAESVGPSIATTGAVSEARAAIATALAAKSLQLEDPRVPFRPPEAARFAAAARAVYQVLLPADPDHGFISVYEFPDVPSAATAGQEQAAYVGSGPGRVLFPPDSRFVVRQLGTTIVFYTWSPSNSPDPRAADIQPALESLGTAIPVPR
;
A
#
# COMPACT_ATOMS: atom_id res chain seq x y z
N MET A 1 66.72 -20.07 -55.52
CA MET A 1 66.78 -21.07 -54.43
C MET A 1 66.88 -20.33 -53.11
N ALA A 2 65.78 -20.27 -52.35
CA ALA A 2 65.72 -20.21 -50.88
C ALA A 2 64.25 -20.00 -50.52
N THR A 3 63.74 -20.92 -49.71
CA THR A 3 62.34 -21.20 -49.42
C THR A 3 62.05 -20.77 -47.99
N GLY A 4 60.83 -20.31 -47.70
CA GLY A 4 60.16 -20.61 -46.43
C GLY A 4 60.09 -19.50 -45.38
N LEU A 5 58.84 -19.15 -45.07
CA LEU A 5 58.35 -18.20 -44.07
C LEU A 5 58.66 -18.60 -42.61
N THR A 6 58.79 -17.60 -41.74
CA THR A 6 58.06 -17.43 -40.45
C THR A 6 58.61 -16.16 -39.78
N GLY A 7 57.89 -15.07 -39.52
CA GLY A 7 56.47 -14.90 -39.19
C GLY A 7 56.41 -14.24 -37.81
N ARG A 8 56.52 -12.91 -37.79
CA ARG A 8 56.68 -12.03 -36.59
C ARG A 8 55.55 -12.27 -35.57
N ALA A 9 55.91 -12.59 -34.33
CA ALA A 9 54.95 -12.71 -33.23
C ALA A 9 54.62 -11.32 -32.65
N ILE A 10 53.36 -10.90 -32.80
CA ILE A 10 52.72 -9.79 -32.07
C ILE A 10 51.52 -10.37 -31.35
N VAL A 11 51.45 -10.25 -30.02
CA VAL A 11 50.21 -10.32 -29.23
C VAL A 11 50.42 -9.41 -28.01
N ALA A 12 50.17 -8.10 -28.07
CA ALA A 12 48.87 -7.42 -27.98
C ALA A 12 48.06 -7.84 -26.74
N ALA A 13 48.25 -7.11 -25.63
CA ALA A 13 47.45 -7.20 -24.43
C ALA A 13 46.01 -6.74 -24.71
N LEU A 14 45.05 -7.65 -24.55
CA LEU A 14 43.63 -7.40 -24.83
C LEU A 14 42.88 -7.31 -23.49
N VAL A 15 42.46 -6.09 -23.16
CA VAL A 15 41.54 -5.79 -22.06
C VAL A 15 40.16 -6.31 -22.46
N VAL A 16 39.66 -7.34 -21.79
CA VAL A 16 38.31 -7.87 -22.00
C VAL A 16 37.37 -7.29 -20.95
N THR A 17 36.52 -6.38 -21.40
CA THR A 17 35.36 -5.84 -20.69
C THR A 17 34.29 -6.93 -20.62
N VAL A 18 33.94 -7.40 -19.42
CA VAL A 18 32.86 -8.37 -19.21
C VAL A 18 31.52 -7.64 -19.15
N VAL A 19 30.65 -7.90 -20.14
CA VAL A 19 29.28 -7.39 -20.23
C VAL A 19 28.29 -8.56 -20.20
N ILE A 20 27.50 -8.58 -19.12
CA ILE A 20 26.09 -9.00 -18.97
C ILE A 20 25.65 -10.41 -19.41
N SER A 21 25.11 -11.17 -18.44
CA SER A 21 23.93 -12.03 -18.65
C SER A 21 23.38 -12.52 -17.30
N GLY A 22 22.53 -11.72 -16.67
CA GLY A 22 21.70 -12.13 -15.53
C GLY A 22 20.33 -12.58 -16.02
N CYS A 23 20.24 -13.81 -16.51
CA CYS A 23 18.97 -14.50 -16.80
C CYS A 23 18.72 -15.45 -15.61
N GLY A 24 17.73 -15.16 -14.77
CA GLY A 24 17.39 -15.99 -13.62
C GLY A 24 15.95 -16.48 -13.71
N ILE A 25 15.75 -17.69 -14.24
CA ILE A 25 14.50 -18.44 -14.12
C ILE A 25 14.81 -19.92 -13.82
N GLY A 26 14.28 -20.41 -12.69
CA GLY A 26 14.03 -21.82 -12.35
C GLY A 26 15.08 -22.52 -11.47
N ALA A 27 14.76 -23.35 -10.47
CA ALA A 27 13.49 -23.83 -9.92
C ALA A 27 13.74 -24.58 -8.59
N SER A 28 12.69 -24.63 -7.75
CA SER A 28 12.29 -25.73 -6.86
C SER A 28 13.24 -26.27 -5.78
N GLY A 29 12.95 -25.88 -4.54
CA GLY A 29 13.36 -26.59 -3.32
C GLY A 29 12.33 -26.37 -2.22
N ALA A 30 11.21 -27.09 -2.28
CA ALA A 30 10.25 -27.15 -1.18
C ALA A 30 10.81 -28.03 -0.06
N THR A 31 11.27 -27.41 1.01
CA THR A 31 11.40 -28.04 2.34
C THR A 31 10.98 -27.02 3.39
N GLY A 32 10.11 -27.48 4.29
CA GLY A 32 9.30 -26.66 5.19
C GLY A 32 10.02 -25.49 5.84
N ARG A 33 9.50 -24.30 5.57
CA ARG A 33 9.63 -23.13 6.44
C ARG A 33 8.22 -22.72 6.80
N SER A 34 7.90 -22.76 8.08
CA SER A 34 6.82 -21.97 8.65
C SER A 34 7.00 -20.55 8.12
N PHE A 35 6.05 -20.03 7.34
CA PHE A 35 6.14 -18.67 6.83
C PHE A 35 6.25 -17.72 8.02
N PRO A 36 7.32 -16.90 8.14
CA PRO A 36 7.17 -15.67 8.89
C PRO A 36 6.11 -14.84 8.16
N ALA A 37 5.27 -14.13 8.90
CA ALA A 37 4.55 -12.99 8.34
C ALA A 37 5.60 -11.94 7.94
N GLU A 38 6.17 -12.07 6.75
CA GLU A 38 7.02 -11.03 6.13
C GLU A 38 6.04 -9.94 5.66
N SER A 39 5.71 -8.97 6.51
CA SER A 39 6.52 -7.81 6.88
C SER A 39 6.74 -6.90 5.66
N VAL A 40 5.95 -5.82 5.62
CA VAL A 40 6.22 -4.57 4.91
C VAL A 40 6.35 -4.70 3.38
N GLY A 41 5.20 -4.70 2.68
CA GLY A 41 5.14 -4.15 1.32
C GLY A 41 5.57 -2.67 1.32
N PRO A 42 5.97 -2.08 0.18
CA PRO A 42 6.76 -0.85 0.14
C PRO A 42 6.07 0.26 0.95
N SER A 43 6.68 0.59 2.08
CA SER A 43 6.26 1.64 3.00
C SER A 43 7.00 2.93 2.72
N ILE A 44 7.12 3.34 1.45
CA ILE A 44 7.49 4.71 1.09
C ILE A 44 6.83 5.04 -0.24
N ALA A 45 5.68 5.70 -0.18
CA ALA A 45 5.27 6.59 -1.26
C ALA A 45 5.15 7.98 -0.64
N THR A 46 6.29 8.65 -0.39
CA THR A 46 6.29 10.10 -0.15
C THR A 46 6.25 10.81 -1.50
N THR A 47 5.31 10.42 -2.36
CA THR A 47 5.01 11.17 -3.57
C THR A 47 4.29 12.45 -3.18
N GLY A 48 4.22 13.41 -4.12
CA GLY A 48 3.41 14.61 -3.92
C GLY A 48 1.95 14.25 -3.62
N ALA A 49 1.39 13.28 -4.34
CA ALA A 49 -0.01 12.86 -4.20
C ALA A 49 -0.33 12.29 -2.81
N VAL A 50 0.52 11.42 -2.26
CA VAL A 50 0.32 10.88 -0.90
C VAL A 50 0.53 11.96 0.16
N SER A 51 1.47 12.88 -0.04
CA SER A 51 1.70 14.00 0.89
C SER A 51 0.52 14.97 0.91
N GLU A 52 -0.06 15.26 -0.24
CA GLU A 52 -1.30 16.04 -0.38
C GLU A 52 -2.47 15.32 0.29
N ALA A 53 -2.62 14.01 0.07
CA ALA A 53 -3.64 13.21 0.73
C ALA A 53 -3.50 13.24 2.27
N ARG A 54 -2.27 13.09 2.79
CA ARG A 54 -1.99 13.22 4.24
C ARG A 54 -2.41 14.58 4.78
N ALA A 55 -2.06 15.67 4.09
CA ALA A 55 -2.42 17.03 4.51
C ALA A 55 -3.94 17.25 4.52
N ALA A 56 -4.64 16.73 3.49
CA ALA A 56 -6.10 16.78 3.43
C ALA A 56 -6.75 16.00 4.57
N ILE A 57 -6.28 14.78 4.85
CA ILE A 57 -6.74 13.94 5.96
C ILE A 57 -6.52 14.66 7.31
N ALA A 58 -5.30 15.18 7.54
CA ALA A 58 -4.98 15.89 8.78
C ALA A 58 -5.87 17.12 8.98
N THR A 59 -6.15 17.88 7.92
CA THR A 59 -7.04 19.04 7.96
C THR A 59 -8.48 18.64 8.30
N ALA A 60 -9.01 17.59 7.68
CA ALA A 60 -10.36 17.11 7.94
C ALA A 60 -10.52 16.58 9.37
N LEU A 61 -9.52 15.87 9.88
CA LEU A 61 -9.50 15.37 11.26
C LEU A 61 -9.37 16.52 12.27
N ALA A 62 -8.55 17.53 11.99
CA ALA A 62 -8.38 18.70 12.86
C ALA A 62 -9.71 19.46 13.05
N ALA A 63 -10.59 19.48 12.04
CA ALA A 63 -11.95 20.04 12.18
C ALA A 63 -12.83 19.28 13.20
N LYS A 64 -12.45 18.06 13.58
CA LYS A 64 -13.02 17.24 14.67
C LYS A 64 -12.12 17.18 15.90
N SER A 65 -11.11 18.06 15.98
CA SER A 65 -10.07 18.07 17.03
C SER A 65 -9.27 16.78 17.12
N LEU A 66 -9.28 15.94 16.08
CA LEU A 66 -8.51 14.70 15.98
C LEU A 66 -7.15 14.98 15.37
N GLN A 67 -6.12 14.29 15.85
CA GLN A 67 -4.74 14.44 15.36
C GLN A 67 -4.35 13.19 14.57
N LEU A 68 -3.64 13.42 13.46
CA LEU A 68 -3.09 12.37 12.61
C LEU A 68 -1.59 12.24 12.87
N GLU A 69 -1.15 11.03 13.21
CA GLU A 69 0.24 10.69 13.48
C GLU A 69 0.71 9.56 12.55
N ASP A 70 2.03 9.31 12.58
CA ASP A 70 2.56 8.08 11.99
C ASP A 70 2.20 6.90 12.91
N PRO A 71 1.87 5.72 12.34
CA PRO A 71 1.41 4.59 13.12
C PRO A 71 2.53 4.04 13.98
N ARG A 72 2.20 3.67 15.24
CA ARG A 72 3.18 3.07 16.15
C ARG A 72 3.50 1.62 15.83
N VAL A 73 2.59 0.95 15.12
CA VAL A 73 2.73 -0.45 14.72
C VAL A 73 2.41 -0.61 13.23
N PRO A 74 2.99 -1.60 12.54
CA PRO A 74 2.58 -1.93 11.19
C PRO A 74 1.10 -2.31 11.13
N PHE A 75 0.38 -1.80 10.15
CA PHE A 75 -1.02 -2.12 9.91
C PHE A 75 -1.27 -2.37 8.42
N ARG A 76 -2.09 -3.37 8.12
CA ARG A 76 -2.54 -3.74 6.78
C ARG A 76 -3.95 -4.29 6.88
N PRO A 77 -4.97 -3.60 6.36
CA PRO A 77 -6.33 -4.14 6.40
C PRO A 77 -6.47 -5.31 5.40
N PRO A 78 -7.55 -6.08 5.49
CA PRO A 78 -7.99 -6.94 4.40
C PRO A 78 -8.22 -6.14 3.11
N GLU A 79 -7.66 -6.62 2.01
CA GLU A 79 -7.53 -5.86 0.76
C GLU A 79 -7.95 -6.68 -0.46
N ALA A 80 -8.56 -6.01 -1.43
CA ALA A 80 -8.69 -6.49 -2.79
C ALA A 80 -7.32 -6.54 -3.48
N ALA A 81 -7.23 -7.32 -4.57
CA ALA A 81 -5.97 -7.60 -5.25
C ALA A 81 -5.20 -6.32 -5.66
N ARG A 82 -5.89 -5.28 -6.18
CA ARG A 82 -5.24 -4.03 -6.58
C ARG A 82 -4.70 -3.22 -5.42
N PHE A 83 -5.40 -3.19 -4.28
CA PHE A 83 -4.88 -2.57 -3.06
C PHE A 83 -3.66 -3.34 -2.56
N ALA A 84 -3.71 -4.68 -2.64
CA ALA A 84 -2.61 -5.52 -2.20
C ALA A 84 -1.31 -5.30 -2.97
N ALA A 85 -1.40 -4.90 -4.24
CA ALA A 85 -0.27 -4.61 -5.12
C ALA A 85 0.15 -3.13 -5.15
N ALA A 86 -0.66 -2.22 -4.59
CA ALA A 86 -0.40 -0.78 -4.65
C ALA A 86 0.62 -0.32 -3.58
N ALA A 87 1.28 0.80 -3.85
CA ALA A 87 2.06 1.47 -2.82
C ALA A 87 1.10 2.01 -1.74
N ARG A 88 1.44 1.80 -0.46
CA ARG A 88 0.56 2.14 0.66
C ARG A 88 1.31 2.96 1.71
N ALA A 89 0.75 4.10 2.06
CA ALA A 89 1.05 4.80 3.30
C ALA A 89 -0.04 4.49 4.34
N VAL A 90 0.36 4.41 5.61
CA VAL A 90 -0.57 4.22 6.71
C VAL A 90 -0.33 5.32 7.72
N TYR A 91 -1.43 5.87 8.23
CA TYR A 91 -1.45 6.87 9.28
C TYR A 91 -2.35 6.39 10.41
N GLN A 92 -2.21 6.99 11.58
CA GLN A 92 -3.02 6.64 12.73
C GLN A 92 -3.61 7.89 13.38
N VAL A 93 -4.90 7.83 13.71
CA VAL A 93 -5.54 8.87 14.51
C VAL A 93 -5.21 8.65 15.98
N LEU A 94 -4.81 9.70 16.69
CA LEU A 94 -4.54 9.63 18.12
C LEU A 94 -5.84 9.47 18.92
N LEU A 95 -6.09 8.26 19.41
CA LEU A 95 -7.22 7.89 20.26
C LEU A 95 -6.70 7.45 21.64
N PRO A 96 -6.76 8.30 22.68
CA PRO A 96 -6.18 8.00 23.99
C PRO A 96 -6.75 6.76 24.67
N ALA A 97 -8.04 6.47 24.49
CA ALA A 97 -8.69 5.30 25.07
C ALA A 97 -8.65 4.07 24.13
N ASP A 98 -8.11 4.22 22.93
CA ASP A 98 -8.01 3.16 21.93
C ASP A 98 -6.75 3.29 21.05
N PRO A 99 -5.55 3.17 21.66
CA PRO A 99 -4.28 3.48 20.99
C PRO A 99 -3.89 2.49 19.89
N ASP A 100 -4.59 1.37 19.76
CA ASP A 100 -4.31 0.31 18.80
C ASP A 100 -5.30 0.29 17.62
N HIS A 101 -6.14 1.32 17.48
CA HIS A 101 -7.04 1.51 16.35
C HIS A 101 -6.86 2.89 15.70
N GLY A 102 -7.80 3.29 14.83
CA GLY A 102 -7.77 4.57 14.13
C GLY A 102 -6.83 4.60 12.93
N PHE A 103 -6.48 3.45 12.36
CA PHE A 103 -5.59 3.39 11.19
C PHE A 103 -6.29 3.80 9.90
N ILE A 104 -5.67 4.70 9.15
CA ILE A 104 -6.11 5.15 7.83
C ILE A 104 -5.06 4.72 6.81
N SER A 105 -5.48 3.97 5.80
CA SER A 105 -4.60 3.52 4.72
C SER A 105 -4.81 4.40 3.48
N VAL A 106 -3.72 4.87 2.90
CA VAL A 106 -3.70 5.64 1.65
C VAL A 106 -2.95 4.82 0.60
N TYR A 107 -3.63 4.52 -0.51
CA TYR A 107 -3.07 3.78 -1.63
C TYR A 107 -2.84 4.71 -2.81
N GLU A 108 -1.71 4.59 -3.48
CA GLU A 108 -1.40 5.37 -4.68
C GLU A 108 -1.45 4.51 -5.94
N PHE A 109 -2.02 5.07 -7.00
CA PHE A 109 -2.15 4.44 -8.30
C PHE A 109 -1.52 5.32 -9.40
N PRO A 110 -1.21 4.75 -10.58
CA PRO A 110 -0.55 5.49 -11.65
C PRO A 110 -1.37 6.67 -12.20
N ASP A 111 -2.71 6.57 -12.16
CA ASP A 111 -3.62 7.56 -12.70
C ASP A 111 -5.00 7.53 -11.99
N VAL A 112 -5.80 8.57 -12.26
CA VAL A 112 -7.13 8.78 -11.65
C VAL A 112 -8.10 7.64 -12.00
N PRO A 113 -8.20 7.15 -13.25
CA PRO A 113 -9.05 6.00 -13.57
C PRO A 113 -8.63 4.72 -12.83
N SER A 114 -7.33 4.43 -12.74
CA SER A 114 -6.82 3.25 -12.03
C SER A 114 -7.16 3.29 -10.54
N ALA A 115 -7.02 4.47 -9.91
CA ALA A 115 -7.45 4.70 -8.53
C ALA A 115 -8.95 4.43 -8.37
N ALA A 116 -9.78 4.98 -9.26
CA ALA A 116 -11.23 4.78 -9.23
C ALA A 116 -11.59 3.30 -9.33
N THR A 117 -11.02 2.58 -10.30
CA THR A 117 -11.25 1.13 -10.47
C THR A 117 -10.82 0.36 -9.22
N ALA A 118 -9.65 0.63 -8.67
CA ALA A 118 -9.18 -0.05 -7.46
C ALA A 118 -10.06 0.22 -6.24
N GLY A 119 -10.53 1.47 -6.08
CA GLY A 119 -11.46 1.80 -5.00
C GLY A 119 -12.81 1.08 -5.14
N GLN A 120 -13.34 0.96 -6.36
CA GLN A 120 -14.57 0.18 -6.60
C GLN A 120 -14.36 -1.31 -6.33
N GLU A 121 -13.21 -1.88 -6.70
CA GLU A 121 -12.86 -3.26 -6.38
C GLU A 121 -12.76 -3.48 -4.86
N GLN A 122 -12.14 -2.56 -4.12
CA GLN A 122 -12.11 -2.63 -2.66
C GLN A 122 -13.52 -2.55 -2.06
N ALA A 123 -14.36 -1.63 -2.54
CA ALA A 123 -15.74 -1.51 -2.07
C ALA A 123 -16.55 -2.79 -2.33
N ALA A 124 -16.38 -3.42 -3.49
CA ALA A 124 -16.99 -4.71 -3.79
C ALA A 124 -16.42 -5.84 -2.91
N TYR A 125 -15.11 -5.83 -2.65
CA TYR A 125 -14.44 -6.82 -1.81
C TYR A 125 -14.94 -6.81 -0.38
N VAL A 126 -15.08 -5.64 0.26
CA VAL A 126 -15.57 -5.59 1.65
C VAL A 126 -17.02 -6.07 1.77
N GLY A 127 -17.84 -5.89 0.72
CA GLY A 127 -19.20 -6.44 0.63
C GLY A 127 -19.28 -7.93 0.25
N SER A 128 -18.16 -8.54 -0.15
CA SER A 128 -18.10 -9.94 -0.58
C SER A 128 -18.08 -10.93 0.60
N GLY A 129 -18.25 -12.23 0.31
CA GLY A 129 -18.14 -13.29 1.31
C GLY A 129 -16.80 -13.26 2.08
N PRO A 130 -15.64 -13.24 1.40
CA PRO A 130 -14.35 -13.07 2.07
C PRO A 130 -14.24 -11.80 2.92
N GLY A 131 -14.69 -10.65 2.41
CA GLY A 131 -14.66 -9.39 3.14
C GLY A 131 -15.48 -9.47 4.44
N ARG A 132 -16.71 -9.98 4.35
CA ARG A 132 -17.63 -10.12 5.50
C ARG A 132 -17.12 -11.04 6.62
N VAL A 133 -16.17 -11.94 6.34
CA VAL A 133 -15.56 -12.82 7.35
C VAL A 133 -14.31 -12.18 7.97
N LEU A 134 -13.59 -11.34 7.23
CA LEU A 134 -12.34 -10.73 7.68
C LEU A 134 -12.55 -9.42 8.44
N PHE A 135 -13.73 -8.80 8.33
CA PHE A 135 -14.13 -7.62 9.09
C PHE A 135 -15.16 -7.97 10.16
N PRO A 136 -15.14 -7.30 11.34
CA PRO A 136 -16.23 -7.38 12.30
C PRO A 136 -17.61 -7.11 11.64
N PRO A 137 -18.69 -7.80 12.03
CA PRO A 137 -20.00 -7.68 11.37
C PRO A 137 -20.62 -6.28 11.35
N ASP A 138 -20.29 -5.43 12.33
CA ASP A 138 -20.75 -4.05 12.45
C ASP A 138 -19.75 -3.03 11.89
N SER A 139 -18.76 -3.50 11.11
CA SER A 139 -17.76 -2.63 10.51
C SER A 139 -18.39 -1.60 9.58
N ARG A 140 -17.87 -0.39 9.67
CA ARG A 140 -18.18 0.74 8.81
C ARG A 140 -16.95 1.06 7.99
N PHE A 141 -17.17 1.41 6.74
CA PHE A 141 -16.11 1.60 5.76
C PHE A 141 -16.20 2.99 5.15
N VAL A 142 -15.04 3.57 4.89
CA VAL A 142 -14.88 4.80 4.11
C VAL A 142 -13.91 4.51 2.99
N VAL A 143 -14.34 4.73 1.75
CA VAL A 143 -13.50 4.68 0.55
C VAL A 143 -13.65 6.02 -0.17
N ARG A 144 -12.59 6.82 -0.22
CA ARG A 144 -12.58 8.15 -0.85
C ARG A 144 -11.44 8.27 -1.83
N GLN A 145 -11.70 8.90 -2.96
CA GLN A 145 -10.69 9.18 -3.97
C GLN A 145 -10.23 10.63 -3.91
N LEU A 146 -8.90 10.81 -3.85
CA LEU A 146 -8.20 12.09 -3.92
C LEU A 146 -7.19 12.02 -5.07
N GLY A 147 -7.61 12.45 -6.26
CA GLY A 147 -6.79 12.33 -7.47
C GLY A 147 -6.41 10.88 -7.77
N THR A 148 -5.11 10.59 -7.74
CA THR A 148 -4.54 9.25 -7.97
C THR A 148 -4.46 8.40 -6.69
N THR A 149 -4.91 8.91 -5.56
CA THR A 149 -4.89 8.18 -4.28
C THR A 149 -6.27 7.75 -3.83
N ILE A 150 -6.32 6.63 -3.09
CA ILE A 150 -7.51 6.15 -2.40
C ILE A 150 -7.26 6.12 -0.90
N VAL A 151 -8.12 6.81 -0.15
CA VAL A 151 -8.19 6.75 1.30
C VAL A 151 -9.16 5.63 1.68
N PHE A 152 -8.68 4.68 2.46
CA PHE A 152 -9.47 3.60 3.02
C PHE A 152 -9.39 3.60 4.55
N TYR A 153 -10.55 3.59 5.18
CA TYR A 153 -10.70 3.50 6.61
C TYR A 153 -11.81 2.52 6.95
N THR A 154 -11.61 1.78 8.04
CA THR A 154 -12.57 0.83 8.58
C THR A 154 -12.56 0.92 10.09
N TRP A 155 -13.73 0.78 10.71
CA TRP A 155 -13.87 0.71 12.16
C TRP A 155 -15.15 -0.01 12.54
N SER A 156 -15.21 -0.53 13.76
CA SER A 156 -16.37 -1.23 14.30
C SER A 156 -16.83 -0.51 15.56
N PRO A 157 -18.08 0.00 15.62
CA PRO A 157 -18.60 0.67 16.81
C PRO A 157 -18.54 -0.18 18.07
N SER A 158 -18.74 -1.50 17.96
CA SER A 158 -18.63 -2.41 19.11
C SER A 158 -17.19 -2.74 19.52
N ASN A 159 -16.21 -2.47 18.65
CA ASN A 159 -14.79 -2.77 18.88
C ASN A 159 -13.89 -1.51 18.96
N SER A 160 -14.49 -0.34 19.18
CA SER A 160 -13.76 0.94 19.33
C SER A 160 -14.13 1.59 20.66
N PRO A 161 -13.37 1.33 21.74
CA PRO A 161 -13.66 1.85 23.08
C PRO A 161 -13.51 3.37 23.21
N ASP A 162 -12.72 4.03 22.34
CA ASP A 162 -12.63 5.49 22.35
C ASP A 162 -13.85 6.11 21.66
N PRO A 163 -14.67 6.93 22.35
CA PRO A 163 -15.87 7.52 21.77
C PRO A 163 -15.58 8.44 20.58
N ARG A 164 -14.34 8.96 20.48
CA ARG A 164 -13.92 9.84 19.39
C ARG A 164 -13.69 9.09 18.08
N ALA A 165 -13.59 7.76 18.11
CA ALA A 165 -13.46 6.94 16.89
C ALA A 165 -14.62 7.19 15.91
N ALA A 166 -15.82 7.45 16.44
CA ALA A 166 -17.01 7.75 15.64
C ALA A 166 -16.90 9.03 14.81
N ASP A 167 -16.03 9.98 15.21
CA ASP A 167 -15.82 11.25 14.49
C ASP A 167 -14.85 11.13 13.31
N ILE A 168 -14.06 10.04 13.23
CA ILE A 168 -13.10 9.82 12.14
C ILE A 168 -13.84 9.65 10.81
N GLN A 169 -14.87 8.79 10.79
CA GLN A 169 -15.66 8.53 9.58
C GLN A 169 -16.23 9.81 8.93
N PRO A 170 -17.02 10.65 9.63
CA PRO A 170 -17.57 11.86 9.03
C PRO A 170 -16.49 12.89 8.64
N ALA A 171 -15.34 12.92 9.32
CA ALA A 171 -14.21 13.74 8.87
C ALA A 171 -13.70 13.27 7.50
N LEU A 172 -13.46 11.96 7.34
CA LEU A 172 -12.96 11.41 6.08
C LEU A 172 -14.00 11.46 4.96
N GLU A 173 -15.29 11.33 5.25
CA GLU A 173 -16.37 11.46 4.27
C GLU A 173 -16.46 12.85 3.61
N SER A 174 -15.83 13.87 4.20
CA SER A 174 -15.72 15.21 3.59
C SER A 174 -14.68 15.28 2.46
N LEU A 175 -13.80 14.28 2.35
CA LEU A 175 -12.65 14.31 1.44
C LEU A 175 -13.00 13.84 0.03
N GLY A 176 -12.60 14.58 -1.00
CA GLY A 176 -12.58 14.09 -2.38
C GLY A 176 -13.89 13.49 -2.87
N THR A 177 -13.80 12.46 -3.73
CA THR A 177 -14.97 11.79 -4.32
C THR A 177 -15.32 10.52 -3.54
N ALA A 178 -16.60 10.33 -3.25
CA ALA A 178 -17.10 9.12 -2.58
C ALA A 178 -17.05 7.90 -3.50
N ILE A 179 -16.56 6.78 -2.99
CA ILE A 179 -16.76 5.47 -3.60
C ILE A 179 -17.72 4.68 -2.70
N PRO A 180 -18.98 4.48 -3.12
CA PRO A 180 -19.98 3.82 -2.28
C PRO A 180 -19.60 2.38 -1.95
N VAL A 181 -19.69 2.03 -0.66
CA VAL A 181 -19.55 0.66 -0.19
C VAL A 181 -20.93 0.00 -0.12
N PRO A 182 -21.14 -1.17 -0.76
CA PRO A 182 -22.38 -1.94 -0.63
C PRO A 182 -22.63 -2.32 0.84
N ARG A 183 -23.88 -2.21 1.28
CA ARG A 183 -24.32 -2.64 2.62
C ARG A 183 -24.74 -4.11 2.57
#